data_AF-A0A4D7Z8J5-F1
#
_entry.id   AF-A0A4D7Z8J5-F1
#
_cell.length_a   1.000
_cell.length_b   1.000
_cell.length_c   1.000
_cell.angle_alpha   90.00
_cell.angle_beta   90.00
_cell.angle_gamma   90.00
#
_symmetry.space_group_name_H-M   'P 1'
#
loop_
_entity.id
_entity.type
_entity.pdbx_description
1 polymer ?
#
loop_
_entity_poly.entity_id
_entity_poly.type
_entity_poly.pdbx_seq_one_letter_code
_entity_poly.pdbx_strand_id
1 'polypeptide(L)'
;MRIMKALFWPFALIFPLAACGQHAQSPRMMPPAPYANLGLSACRHYPGNIVECQLDYGTQFGRHRLGPVQQVSRELATNLDGSRYQISTCWPVSRIQRELPNFTCRIYTGASGADAGSVLVKGGTAVRLARILGDRDQILYRWKPDRWSRLQD
;
A
#
# COMPACT_ATOMS: atom_id res chain seq x y z
N MET A 1 51.36 7.79 -66.98
CA MET A 1 51.00 8.11 -65.59
C MET A 1 50.02 7.07 -65.09
N ARG A 2 50.35 6.43 -63.96
CA ARG A 2 49.48 5.52 -63.18
C ARG A 2 48.32 6.31 -62.57
N ILE A 3 47.20 5.67 -62.20
CA ILE A 3 46.57 5.73 -60.87
C ILE A 3 45.25 4.91 -60.84
N MET A 4 45.28 3.90 -59.95
CA MET A 4 44.23 3.18 -59.21
C MET A 4 42.81 3.02 -59.79
N LYS A 5 42.47 1.77 -60.17
CA LYS A 5 41.10 1.25 -60.08
C LYS A 5 40.87 0.81 -58.63
N ALA A 6 40.09 1.58 -57.87
CA ALA A 6 39.67 1.19 -56.53
C ALA A 6 38.66 0.04 -56.63
N LEU A 7 38.99 -1.11 -56.02
CA LEU A 7 38.03 -2.18 -55.77
C LEU A 7 37.00 -1.69 -54.75
N PHE A 8 35.76 -1.49 -55.18
CA PHE A 8 34.63 -1.29 -54.27
C PHE A 8 34.16 -2.66 -53.77
N TRP A 9 34.52 -2.98 -52.53
CA TRP A 9 33.99 -4.11 -51.77
C TRP A 9 32.62 -3.71 -51.19
N PRO A 10 31.54 -4.49 -51.35
CA PRO A 10 30.30 -4.17 -50.67
C PRO A 10 30.44 -4.46 -49.17
N PHE A 11 30.43 -3.42 -48.35
CA PHE A 11 30.18 -3.55 -46.91
C PHE A 11 28.69 -3.89 -46.71
N ALA A 12 28.42 -5.13 -46.34
CA ALA A 12 27.09 -5.51 -45.86
C ALA A 12 26.86 -4.85 -44.49
N LEU A 13 26.07 -3.77 -44.47
CA LEU A 13 25.56 -3.17 -43.25
C LEU A 13 24.46 -4.06 -42.67
N ILE A 14 24.82 -4.91 -41.70
CA ILE A 14 23.84 -5.63 -40.88
C ILE A 14 23.23 -4.60 -39.93
N PHE A 15 22.02 -4.15 -40.25
CA PHE A 15 21.21 -3.40 -39.29
C PHE A 15 20.73 -4.38 -38.22
N PRO A 16 21.11 -4.24 -36.94
CA PRO A 16 20.47 -5.00 -35.89
C PRO A 16 19.01 -4.56 -35.86
N LEU A 17 18.11 -5.44 -36.27
CA LEU A 17 16.68 -5.28 -36.00
C LEU A 17 16.55 -5.23 -34.48
N ALA A 18 16.40 -4.01 -33.95
CA ALA A 18 16.11 -3.80 -32.55
C ALA A 18 14.84 -4.60 -32.24
N ALA A 19 15.00 -5.69 -31.49
CA ALA A 19 13.87 -6.41 -30.96
C ALA A 19 13.06 -5.39 -30.15
N CYS A 20 11.79 -5.21 -30.53
CA CYS A 20 10.80 -4.58 -29.65
C CYS A 20 10.69 -5.49 -28.43
N GLY A 21 11.59 -5.32 -27.47
CA GLY A 21 11.43 -5.83 -26.13
C GLY A 21 10.17 -5.19 -25.61
N GLN A 22 9.04 -5.90 -25.71
CA GLN A 22 7.92 -5.70 -24.80
C GLN A 22 8.57 -5.62 -23.43
N HIS A 23 8.56 -4.43 -22.84
CA HIS A 23 8.94 -4.25 -21.44
C HIS A 23 8.18 -5.33 -20.69
N ALA A 24 8.89 -6.39 -20.32
CA ALA A 24 8.36 -7.43 -19.48
C ALA A 24 7.91 -6.69 -18.25
N GLN A 25 6.60 -6.49 -18.15
CA GLN A 25 6.00 -5.76 -17.07
C GLN A 25 6.41 -6.54 -15.84
N SER A 26 7.36 -5.99 -15.08
CA SER A 26 8.00 -6.70 -13.98
C SER A 26 6.88 -7.32 -13.15
N PRO A 27 6.86 -8.65 -12.96
CA PRO A 27 5.76 -9.31 -12.26
C PRO A 27 5.65 -8.64 -10.90
N ARG A 28 4.53 -7.95 -10.68
CA ARG A 28 4.32 -7.15 -9.48
C ARG A 28 4.48 -8.06 -8.27
N MET A 29 5.53 -7.81 -7.49
CA MET A 29 5.79 -8.60 -6.29
C MET A 29 4.68 -8.28 -5.29
N MET A 30 3.75 -9.21 -5.11
CA MET A 30 2.68 -9.06 -4.13
C MET A 30 3.33 -9.01 -2.73
N PRO A 31 2.84 -8.14 -1.83
CA PRO A 31 3.38 -8.11 -0.49
C PRO A 31 3.10 -9.44 0.20
N PRO A 32 3.99 -9.90 1.10
CA PRO A 32 3.79 -11.17 1.79
C PRO A 32 2.53 -11.12 2.66
N ALA A 33 1.96 -12.28 2.98
CA ALA A 33 0.92 -12.36 3.98
C ALA A 33 1.45 -11.85 5.34
N PRO A 34 0.63 -11.16 6.15
CA PRO A 34 -0.80 -10.88 5.94
C PRO A 34 -1.09 -9.63 5.08
N TYR A 35 -0.07 -8.88 4.65
CA TYR A 35 -0.22 -7.60 3.94
C TYR A 35 -0.83 -7.73 2.54
N ALA A 36 -0.58 -8.85 1.83
CA ALA A 36 -1.28 -9.17 0.57
C ALA A 36 -2.80 -9.02 0.66
N ASN A 37 -3.36 -9.31 1.83
CA ASN A 37 -4.79 -9.33 2.09
C ASN A 37 -5.30 -7.98 2.63
N LEU A 38 -4.42 -7.03 2.92
CA LEU A 38 -4.78 -5.72 3.46
C LEU A 38 -4.91 -4.67 2.35
N GLY A 39 -5.95 -3.86 2.43
CA GLY A 39 -6.16 -2.76 1.50
C GLY A 39 -7.01 -1.64 2.08
N LEU A 40 -6.94 -0.48 1.44
CA LEU A 40 -7.83 0.65 1.71
C LEU A 40 -8.87 0.75 0.60
N SER A 41 -10.12 0.93 1.00
CA SER A 41 -11.25 1.10 0.11
C SER A 41 -12.19 2.20 0.62
N ALA A 42 -13.24 2.50 -0.15
CA ALA A 42 -14.30 3.43 0.23
C ALA A 42 -13.79 4.79 0.76
N CYS A 43 -12.74 5.32 0.14
CA CYS A 43 -12.14 6.60 0.53
C CYS A 43 -13.10 7.77 0.27
N ARG A 44 -13.22 8.66 1.24
CA ARG A 44 -14.02 9.88 1.21
C ARG A 44 -13.13 11.09 1.50
N HIS A 45 -13.36 12.17 0.76
CA HIS A 45 -12.69 13.43 1.01
C HIS A 45 -13.58 14.38 1.81
N TYR A 46 -12.95 15.02 2.77
CA TYR A 46 -13.54 16.09 3.56
C TYR A 46 -12.77 17.38 3.31
N PRO A 47 -13.39 18.55 3.57
CA PRO A 47 -12.69 19.84 3.54
C PRO A 47 -11.41 19.81 4.40
N GLY A 48 -10.40 20.57 4.00
CA GLY A 48 -9.13 20.64 4.73
C GLY A 48 -8.12 19.54 4.39
N ASN A 49 -8.21 18.92 3.20
CA ASN A 49 -7.31 17.85 2.74
C ASN A 49 -7.33 16.59 3.62
N ILE A 50 -8.47 16.33 4.26
CA ILE A 50 -8.68 15.16 5.09
C ILE A 50 -9.26 14.06 4.19
N VAL A 51 -8.62 12.90 4.20
CA VAL A 51 -9.08 11.71 3.50
C VAL A 51 -9.37 10.64 4.55
N GLU A 52 -10.56 10.07 4.50
CA GLU A 52 -10.93 8.92 5.33
C GLU A 52 -11.18 7.71 4.43
N CYS A 53 -10.44 6.63 4.65
CA CYS A 53 -10.65 5.36 3.96
C CYS A 53 -11.07 4.27 4.94
N GLN A 54 -11.69 3.20 4.45
CA GLN A 54 -11.91 1.98 5.20
C GLN A 54 -10.73 1.02 5.00
N LEU A 55 -10.16 0.55 6.10
CA LEU A 55 -9.18 -0.53 6.10
C LEU A 55 -9.89 -1.87 6.08
N ASP A 56 -9.55 -2.70 5.10
CA ASP A 56 -10.13 -4.01 4.89
C ASP A 56 -9.08 -5.11 4.94
N TYR A 57 -9.49 -6.29 5.42
CA TYR A 57 -8.75 -7.55 5.33
C TYR A 57 -9.54 -8.54 4.47
N GLY A 58 -9.01 -8.89 3.30
CA GLY A 58 -9.65 -9.77 2.31
C GLY A 58 -8.89 -11.06 2.10
N THR A 59 -9.57 -12.19 2.32
CA THR A 59 -9.06 -13.52 2.01
C THR A 59 -9.96 -14.20 0.98
N GLN A 60 -9.63 -15.43 0.59
CA GLN A 60 -10.50 -16.28 -0.23
C GLN A 60 -11.89 -16.52 0.37
N PHE A 61 -12.04 -16.37 1.69
CA PHE A 61 -13.30 -16.58 2.41
C PHE A 61 -14.17 -15.32 2.50
N GLY A 62 -13.68 -14.19 2.00
CA GLY A 62 -14.41 -12.93 2.01
C GLY A 62 -13.58 -11.75 2.50
N ARG A 63 -14.24 -10.58 2.59
CA ARG A 63 -13.65 -9.33 3.04
C ARG A 63 -14.25 -8.87 4.37
N HIS A 64 -13.39 -8.44 5.27
CA HIS A 64 -13.77 -7.93 6.58
C HIS A 64 -13.29 -6.50 6.77
N ARG A 65 -14.20 -5.60 7.15
CA ARG A 65 -13.87 -4.22 7.49
C ARG A 65 -13.21 -4.18 8.86
N LEU A 66 -11.99 -3.65 8.91
CA LEU A 66 -11.26 -3.39 10.15
C LEU A 66 -11.67 -2.04 10.75
N GLY A 67 -11.96 -1.05 9.92
CA GLY A 67 -12.48 0.25 10.35
C GLY A 67 -11.87 1.44 9.61
N PRO A 68 -12.26 2.67 9.98
CA PRO A 68 -11.79 3.87 9.31
C PRO A 68 -10.32 4.16 9.61
N VAL A 69 -9.66 4.77 8.65
CA VAL A 69 -8.29 5.30 8.73
C VAL A 69 -8.30 6.68 8.08
N GLN A 70 -7.88 7.68 8.85
CA GLN A 70 -7.78 9.06 8.36
C GLN A 70 -6.33 9.40 8.04
N GLN A 71 -6.14 10.05 6.90
CA GLN A 71 -4.87 10.63 6.50
C GLN A 71 -5.08 12.10 6.16
N VAL A 72 -4.22 12.94 6.71
CA VAL A 72 -4.08 14.34 6.29
C VAL A 72 -2.95 14.35 5.26
N SER A 73 -3.28 14.24 3.98
CA SER A 73 -2.27 14.33 2.91
C SER A 73 -2.87 14.93 1.64
N ARG A 74 -2.14 15.88 1.07
CA ARG A 74 -2.44 16.52 -0.21
C ARG A 74 -2.29 15.55 -1.39
N GLU A 75 -1.44 14.53 -1.24
CA GLU A 75 -1.02 13.61 -2.31
C GLU A 75 -2.00 12.45 -2.50
N LEU A 76 -2.73 12.07 -1.44
CA LEU A 76 -3.79 11.07 -1.54
C LEU A 76 -5.06 11.66 -2.15
N ALA A 77 -5.26 12.98 -2.00
CA ALA A 77 -6.42 13.70 -2.52
C ALA A 77 -6.45 13.86 -4.05
N THR A 78 -5.33 13.67 -4.74
CA THR A 78 -5.22 13.84 -6.20
C THR A 78 -5.57 12.60 -7.01
N ASN A 79 -5.68 11.41 -6.40
CA ASN A 79 -5.95 10.14 -7.11
C ASN A 79 -7.33 9.57 -6.75
N LEU A 80 -8.36 10.36 -7.06
CA LEU A 80 -9.77 10.20 -6.68
C LEU A 80 -10.55 9.07 -7.37
N ASP A 81 -10.03 8.47 -8.43
CA ASP A 81 -10.84 7.56 -9.26
C ASP A 81 -10.88 6.13 -8.70
N GLY A 82 -11.63 5.94 -7.61
CA GLY A 82 -11.94 4.61 -7.08
C GLY A 82 -10.69 3.80 -6.69
N SER A 83 -9.57 4.49 -6.48
CA SER A 83 -8.25 3.93 -6.21
C SER A 83 -8.31 3.05 -4.97
N ARG A 84 -8.28 1.74 -5.19
CA ARG A 84 -8.02 0.77 -4.11
C ARG A 84 -6.53 0.87 -3.78
N TYR A 85 -6.19 1.18 -2.54
CA TYR A 85 -4.79 1.13 -2.12
C TYR A 85 -4.47 -0.23 -1.52
N GLN A 86 -3.25 -0.71 -1.74
CA GLN A 86 -2.75 -1.93 -1.13
C GLN A 86 -1.72 -1.58 -0.06
N ILE A 87 -1.75 -2.31 1.05
CA ILE A 87 -0.75 -2.17 2.10
C ILE A 87 0.40 -3.12 1.82
N SER A 88 1.64 -2.61 1.90
CA SER A 88 2.82 -3.47 1.76
C SER A 88 3.44 -3.88 3.09
N THR A 89 3.42 -2.98 4.07
CA THR A 89 3.99 -3.19 5.41
C THR A 89 3.38 -2.20 6.40
N CYS A 90 3.41 -2.57 7.68
CA CYS A 90 3.02 -1.72 8.80
C CYS A 90 4.05 -1.87 9.93
N TRP A 91 4.39 -0.76 10.59
CA TRP A 91 5.30 -0.75 11.74
C TRP A 91 4.66 -0.01 12.92
N PRO A 92 4.95 -0.45 14.16
CA PRO A 92 4.40 0.19 15.35
C PRO A 92 4.97 1.60 15.54
N VAL A 93 4.14 2.51 16.04
CA VAL A 93 4.52 3.89 16.37
C VAL A 93 4.50 4.08 17.89
N SER A 94 5.36 4.95 18.41
CA SER A 94 5.42 5.30 19.82
C SER A 94 4.08 5.82 20.35
N ARG A 95 3.81 5.53 21.63
CA ARG A 95 2.49 5.68 22.25
C ARG A 95 2.58 6.37 23.60
N ILE A 96 1.54 7.11 23.95
CA ILE A 96 1.33 7.62 25.32
C ILE A 96 0.73 6.50 26.20
N GLN A 97 -0.29 5.78 25.71
CA GLN A 97 -0.83 4.57 26.35
C GLN A 97 -0.23 3.33 25.69
N ARG A 98 0.46 2.49 26.46
CA ARG A 98 1.20 1.33 25.92
C ARG A 98 0.28 0.21 25.43
N GLU A 99 -0.93 0.14 25.98
CA GLU A 99 -1.88 -0.94 25.75
C GLU A 99 -2.61 -0.83 24.41
N LEU A 100 -2.72 0.36 23.80
CA LEU A 100 -3.45 0.56 22.55
C LEU A 100 -2.48 0.76 21.39
N PRO A 101 -2.53 -0.06 20.32
CA PRO A 101 -1.58 0.01 19.22
C PRO A 101 -1.84 1.18 18.30
N ASN A 102 -0.75 1.70 17.74
CA ASN A 102 -0.76 2.61 16.60
C ASN A 102 0.23 2.05 15.58
N PHE A 103 -0.17 2.05 14.31
CA PHE A 103 0.69 1.62 13.22
C PHE A 103 0.78 2.70 12.16
N THR A 104 1.97 2.88 11.59
CA THR A 104 2.10 3.52 10.29
C THR A 104 2.21 2.41 9.25
N CYS A 105 1.36 2.46 8.22
CA CYS A 105 1.32 1.49 7.14
C CYS A 105 1.68 2.15 5.82
N ARG A 106 2.60 1.56 5.06
CA ARG A 106 2.94 2.03 3.72
C ARG A 106 1.90 1.55 2.71
N ILE A 107 1.47 2.46 1.85
CA ILE A 107 0.41 2.24 0.89
C ILE A 107 0.90 2.46 -0.53
N TYR A 108 0.34 1.67 -1.45
CA TYR A 108 0.60 1.77 -2.87
C TYR A 108 -0.72 1.80 -3.62
N THR A 109 -0.74 2.50 -4.74
CA THR A 109 -1.87 2.49 -5.66
C THR A 109 -2.10 1.09 -6.21
N GLY A 110 -3.34 0.59 -6.13
CA GLY A 110 -3.68 -0.79 -6.44
C GLY A 110 -3.55 -1.16 -7.91
N ALA A 111 -3.62 -0.21 -8.86
CA ALA A 111 -3.48 -0.49 -10.29
C ALA A 111 -2.04 -0.37 -10.78
N SER A 112 -1.37 0.76 -10.47
CA SER A 112 -0.03 1.06 -10.95
C SER A 112 1.09 0.56 -10.01
N GLY A 113 0.78 0.19 -8.76
CA GLY A 113 1.80 -0.17 -7.78
C GLY A 113 2.72 0.99 -7.42
N ALA A 114 2.36 2.22 -7.77
CA ALA A 114 3.13 3.41 -7.41
C ALA A 114 2.98 3.69 -5.91
N ASP A 115 4.06 4.12 -5.28
CA ASP A 115 4.07 4.51 -3.87
C ASP A 115 3.05 5.63 -3.65
N ALA A 116 2.18 5.43 -2.66
CA ALA A 116 1.13 6.37 -2.28
C ALA A 116 1.37 6.94 -0.87
N GLY A 117 2.56 6.69 -0.29
CA GLY A 117 2.95 7.20 1.01
C GLY A 117 2.53 6.27 2.14
N SER A 118 2.03 6.84 3.24
CA SER A 118 1.68 6.06 4.43
C SER A 118 0.44 6.58 5.15
N VAL A 119 -0.26 5.67 5.82
CA VAL A 119 -1.43 5.96 6.65
C VAL A 119 -1.16 5.62 8.10
N LEU A 120 -1.77 6.39 9.00
CA LEU A 120 -1.68 6.18 10.44
C LEU A 120 -2.95 5.47 10.94
N VAL A 121 -2.80 4.22 11.36
CA VAL A 121 -3.88 3.40 11.90
C VAL A 121 -3.87 3.51 13.42
N LYS A 122 -5.01 3.89 14.01
CA LYS A 122 -5.17 4.12 15.46
C LYS A 122 -6.43 3.47 16.01
N GLY A 123 -6.57 3.49 17.33
CA GLY A 123 -7.81 3.14 18.03
C GLY A 123 -8.28 1.71 17.77
N GLY A 124 -9.59 1.50 17.67
CA GLY A 124 -10.17 0.18 17.45
C GLY A 124 -9.72 -0.50 16.14
N THR A 125 -9.48 0.29 15.09
CA THR A 125 -8.94 -0.22 13.81
C THR A 125 -7.55 -0.81 14.01
N ALA A 126 -6.69 -0.13 14.77
CA ALA A 126 -5.35 -0.61 15.07
C ALA A 126 -5.36 -1.87 15.96
N VAL A 127 -6.28 -1.95 16.93
CA VAL A 127 -6.44 -3.16 17.77
C VAL A 127 -6.79 -4.37 16.90
N ARG A 128 -7.72 -4.22 15.95
CA ARG A 128 -8.10 -5.30 15.03
C ARG A 128 -6.96 -5.67 14.08
N LEU A 129 -6.24 -4.67 13.55
CA LEU A 129 -5.05 -4.91 12.73
C LEU A 129 -3.97 -5.66 13.50
N ALA A 130 -3.67 -5.26 14.74
CA ALA A 130 -2.67 -5.93 15.58
C ALA A 130 -2.95 -7.42 15.76
N ARG A 131 -4.23 -7.78 15.97
CA ARG A 131 -4.64 -9.19 16.07
C ARG A 131 -4.36 -9.98 14.79
N ILE A 132 -4.57 -9.37 13.62
CA ILE A 132 -4.23 -9.98 12.31
C ILE A 132 -2.72 -10.11 12.13
N LEU A 133 -1.96 -9.13 12.59
CA LEU A 133 -0.49 -9.15 12.56
C LEU A 133 0.11 -10.11 13.60
N GLY A 134 -0.70 -10.80 14.41
CA GLY A 134 -0.22 -11.75 15.40
C GLY A 134 0.35 -11.11 16.68
N ASP A 135 -0.01 -9.86 16.98
CA ASP A 135 0.39 -9.19 18.22
C ASP A 135 -0.23 -9.91 19.42
N ARG A 136 0.61 -10.63 20.17
CA ARG A 136 0.21 -11.44 21.31
C ARG A 136 -0.45 -10.62 22.41
N ASP A 137 0.02 -9.40 22.65
CA ASP A 137 -0.53 -8.55 23.70
C ASP A 137 -1.96 -8.16 23.34
N GLN A 138 -2.23 -7.83 22.08
CA GLN A 138 -3.56 -7.44 21.61
C GLN A 138 -4.54 -8.61 21.46
N ILE A 139 -4.03 -9.82 21.22
CA ILE A 139 -4.83 -11.05 21.21
C ILE A 139 -5.28 -11.40 22.64
N LEU A 140 -4.39 -11.26 23.61
CA LEU A 140 -4.67 -11.55 25.02
C LEU A 140 -5.35 -10.39 25.75
N TYR A 141 -5.28 -9.18 25.20
CA TYR A 141 -5.84 -7.99 25.82
C TYR A 141 -7.35 -8.09 25.94
N ARG A 142 -7.82 -8.09 27.19
CA ARG A 142 -9.21 -7.84 27.54
C ARG A 142 -9.35 -6.36 27.84
N TRP A 143 -10.14 -5.66 27.02
CA TRP A 143 -10.46 -4.26 27.27
C TRP A 143 -11.06 -4.14 28.67
N LYS A 144 -10.55 -3.17 29.43
CA LYS A 144 -11.14 -2.77 30.70
C LYS A 144 -11.67 -1.35 30.50
N PRO A 145 -12.90 -1.06 30.94
CA PRO A 145 -13.39 0.31 30.96
C PRO A 145 -12.42 1.19 31.74
N ASP A 146 -12.14 2.34 31.16
CA ASP A 146 -11.59 3.46 31.90
C ASP A 146 -12.46 3.76 33.13
N ARG A 147 -11.86 4.18 34.26
CA ARG A 147 -12.59 4.63 35.46
C ARG A 147 -13.54 5.80 35.16
N TRP A 148 -13.26 6.59 34.13
CA TRP A 148 -14.13 7.67 33.63
C TRP A 148 -15.03 7.24 32.45
N SER A 149 -14.99 5.96 32.04
CA SER A 149 -15.91 5.39 31.06
C SER A 149 -17.34 5.49 31.58
N ARG A 150 -18.20 6.18 30.81
CA ARG A 150 -19.65 6.22 31.06
C ARG A 150 -20.41 5.09 30.37
N LEU A 151 -19.72 4.27 29.58
CA LEU A 151 -20.30 3.07 28.98
C LEU A 151 -20.33 1.98 30.04
N GLN A 152 -21.52 1.56 30.43
CA GLN A 152 -21.76 0.33 31.18
C GLN A 152 -21.95 -0.80 30.17
N ASP A 153 -21.30 -1.94 30.41
CA ASP A 153 -21.35 -3.14 29.57
C ASP A 153 -22.76 -3.72 29.41
#